data_AF-A0A348DCZ9-F1
#
_entry.id   AF-A0A348DCZ9-F1
#
_cell.length_a   1.000
_cell.length_b   1.000
_cell.length_c   1.000
_cell.angle_alpha   90.00
_cell.angle_beta   90.00
_cell.angle_gamma   90.00
#
_symmetry.space_group_name_H-M   'P 1'
#
loop_
_entity.id
_entity.type
_entity.pdbx_description
1 polymer ?
#
loop_
_entity_poly.entity_id
_entity_poly.type
_entity_poly.pdbx_seq_one_letter_code
_entity_poly.pdbx_strand_id
1 'polypeptide(L)' 'MDNQEQIYAEIKKALRDAPPRAKSAEMHLQLIKYADELKHVPSDVVCDRIGVNQSFRTVVSKMIKIVNRLKAAGLDVSKI' A
#
# COMPACT_ATOMS: atom_id res chain seq x y z
N MET A 1 6.11 19.48 0.71
CA MET A 1 5.59 18.31 1.46
C MET A 1 6.55 17.16 1.20
N ASP A 2 6.85 16.35 2.21
CA ASP A 2 7.65 15.12 2.05
C ASP A 2 6.95 14.18 1.05
N ASN A 3 7.71 13.60 0.11
CA ASN A 3 7.21 12.67 -0.90
C ASN A 3 6.44 11.51 -0.27
N GLN A 4 6.86 11.08 0.92
CA GLN A 4 6.21 9.99 1.66
C GLN A 4 4.83 10.39 2.22
N GLU A 5 4.65 11.64 2.63
CA GLU A 5 3.35 12.11 3.13
C GLU A 5 2.32 12.22 2.00
N GLN A 6 2.77 12.59 0.81
CA GLN A 6 1.93 12.60 -0.39
C GLN A 6 1.43 11.19 -0.71
N ILE A 7 2.31 10.18 -0.65
CA ILE A 7 1.94 8.77 -0.84
C ILE A 7 0.87 8.35 0.18
N TYR A 8 1.06 8.62 1.48
CA TYR A 8 0.05 8.28 2.48
C TYR A 8 -1.29 8.98 2.21
N ALA A 9 -1.27 10.25 1.78
CA ALA A 9 -2.48 10.98 1.43
C ALA A 9 -3.21 10.36 0.22
N GLU A 10 -2.46 9.91 -0.80
CA GLU A 10 -3.01 9.22 -1.97
C GLU A 10 -3.62 7.87 -1.61
N ILE A 11 -2.94 7.07 -0.79
CA ILE A 11 -3.48 5.79 -0.30
C ILE A 11 -4.77 6.04 0.50
N LYS A 12 -4.76 7.00 1.44
CA LYS A 12 -5.95 7.34 2.24
C LYS A 12 -7.13 7.78 1.35
N LYS A 13 -6.85 8.56 0.31
CA LYS A 13 -7.84 8.97 -0.68
C LYS A 13 -8.42 7.76 -1.41
N ALA A 14 -7.57 6.88 -1.95
CA ALA A 14 -8.02 5.67 -2.64
C ALA A 14 -8.87 4.77 -1.74
N LEU A 15 -8.46 4.55 -0.47
CA LEU A 15 -9.22 3.76 0.49
C LEU A 15 -10.59 4.32 0.84
N ARG A 16 -10.75 5.65 0.81
CA ARG A 16 -12.02 6.33 1.05
C ARG A 16 -12.92 6.26 -0.18
N ASP A 17 -12.33 6.41 -1.35
CA ASP A 17 -13.04 6.45 -2.63
C ASP A 17 -13.29 5.03 -3.18
N ALA A 18 -12.79 3.99 -2.49
CA ALA A 18 -12.98 2.58 -2.82
C ALA A 18 -14.46 2.19 -2.87
N PRO A 19 -14.88 1.34 -3.83
CA PRO A 19 -16.23 0.82 -3.89
C PRO A 19 -16.65 0.10 -2.59
N PRO A 20 -17.97 0.03 -2.29
CA PRO A 20 -18.46 -0.71 -1.14
C PRO A 20 -17.90 -2.14 -1.11
N ARG A 21 -17.42 -2.57 0.08
CA ARG A 21 -16.81 -3.89 0.33
C ARG A 21 -15.49 -4.17 -0.44
N ALA A 22 -14.92 -3.18 -1.14
CA ALA A 22 -13.64 -3.33 -1.86
C ALA A 22 -12.43 -2.72 -1.14
N LYS A 23 -12.62 -2.07 0.02
CA LYS A 23 -11.56 -1.33 0.73
C LYS A 23 -10.28 -2.14 0.99
N SER A 24 -10.39 -3.43 1.30
CA SER A 24 -9.21 -4.29 1.51
C SER A 24 -8.47 -4.60 0.21
N ALA A 25 -9.20 -4.84 -0.87
CA ALA A 25 -8.59 -5.03 -2.20
C ALA A 25 -7.90 -3.76 -2.67
N GLU A 26 -8.54 -2.60 -2.48
CA GLU A 26 -7.94 -1.30 -2.77
C GLU A 26 -6.67 -1.08 -1.93
N MET A 27 -6.71 -1.39 -0.64
CA MET A 27 -5.52 -1.35 0.20
C MET A 27 -4.37 -2.20 -0.35
N HIS A 28 -4.64 -3.44 -0.77
CA HIS A 28 -3.62 -4.29 -1.36
C HIS A 28 -3.05 -3.69 -2.65
N LEU A 29 -3.91 -3.15 -3.51
CA LEU A 29 -3.50 -2.52 -4.77
C LEU A 29 -2.57 -1.32 -4.53
N GLN A 30 -2.95 -0.43 -3.60
CA GLN A 30 -2.16 0.74 -3.25
C GLN A 30 -0.82 0.36 -2.59
N LEU A 31 -0.82 -0.67 -1.73
CA LEU A 31 0.43 -1.19 -1.14
C LEU A 31 1.37 -1.80 -2.18
N ILE A 32 0.83 -2.40 -3.24
CA ILE A 32 1.62 -2.90 -4.37
C ILE A 32 2.17 -1.74 -5.20
N LYS A 33 1.33 -0.73 -5.50
CA LYS A 33 1.68 0.45 -6.27
C LYS A 33 2.88 1.21 -5.66
N TYR A 34 2.84 1.47 -4.36
CA TYR A 34 3.87 2.24 -3.64
C TYR A 34 4.86 1.37 -2.87
N ALA A 35 5.03 0.10 -3.24
CA ALA A 35 5.84 -0.83 -2.46
C ALA A 35 7.32 -0.42 -2.38
N ASP A 36 7.87 0.18 -3.43
CA ASP A 36 9.30 0.56 -3.46
C ASP A 36 9.59 1.71 -2.50
N GLU A 37 8.65 2.62 -2.36
CA GLU A 37 8.70 3.79 -1.49
C GLU A 37 8.43 3.39 -0.03
N LEU A 38 7.57 2.39 0.19
CA LEU A 38 7.18 1.94 1.53
C LEU A 38 8.10 0.85 2.13
N LYS A 39 8.96 0.19 1.34
CA LYS A 39 9.77 -0.97 1.81
C LYS A 39 10.72 -0.69 2.97
N HIS A 40 11.05 0.57 3.23
CA HIS A 40 11.94 1.00 4.32
C HIS A 40 11.18 1.40 5.59
N VAL A 41 9.84 1.45 5.53
CA VAL A 41 9.00 1.88 6.65
C VAL A 41 8.48 0.65 7.41
N PRO A 42 8.54 0.63 8.75
CA PRO A 42 7.91 -0.41 9.55
C PRO A 42 6.41 -0.54 9.23
N SER A 43 5.92 -1.78 9.09
CA SER A 43 4.54 -2.02 8.61
C SER A 43 3.46 -1.53 9.58
N ASP A 44 3.76 -1.47 10.88
CA ASP A 44 2.93 -0.83 11.91
C ASP A 44 2.82 0.69 11.71
N VAL A 45 3.92 1.36 11.36
CA VAL A 45 3.92 2.78 10.99
C VAL A 45 3.10 3.00 9.72
N VAL A 46 3.25 2.15 8.70
CA VAL A 46 2.41 2.24 7.49
C VAL A 46 0.93 2.10 7.84
N CYS A 47 0.55 1.14 8.69
CA CYS A 47 -0.82 0.96 9.17
C CYS A 47 -1.38 2.26 9.78
N ASP A 48 -0.62 2.89 10.69
CA ASP A 48 -1.04 4.14 11.34
C ASP A 48 -1.19 5.28 10.34
N ARG A 49 -0.24 5.45 9.42
CA ARG A 49 -0.22 6.58 8.48
C ARG A 49 -1.34 6.52 7.43
N ILE A 50 -1.74 5.32 7.01
CA ILE A 50 -2.85 5.12 6.06
C ILE A 50 -4.20 4.91 6.77
N GLY A 51 -4.24 4.90 8.10
CA GLY A 51 -5.46 4.84 8.90
C GLY A 51 -6.14 3.46 8.88
N VAL A 52 -5.36 2.37 8.92
CA VAL A 52 -5.87 0.99 9.02
C VAL A 52 -5.48 0.36 10.35
N ASN A 53 -6.28 -0.62 10.80
CA ASN A 53 -6.04 -1.29 12.07
C ASN A 53 -4.68 -2.04 12.06
N GLN A 54 -4.00 -2.06 13.21
CA GLN A 54 -2.73 -2.79 13.41
C GLN A 54 -2.83 -4.30 13.13
N SER A 55 -4.04 -4.90 13.15
CA SER A 55 -4.27 -6.29 12.72
C SER A 55 -3.87 -6.55 11.26
N PHE A 56 -3.81 -5.51 10.42
CA PHE A 56 -3.36 -5.61 9.03
C PHE A 56 -1.84 -5.56 8.86
N ARG A 57 -1.05 -5.40 9.92
CA ARG A 57 0.43 -5.29 9.84
C ARG A 57 1.07 -6.41 9.01
N THR A 58 0.63 -7.66 9.21
CA THR A 58 1.15 -8.81 8.47
C THR A 58 0.76 -8.75 6.98
N VAL A 59 -0.45 -8.26 6.67
CA VAL A 59 -0.92 -8.08 5.30
C VAL A 59 -0.11 -7.00 4.60
N VAL A 60 0.09 -5.85 5.25
CA VAL A 60 0.92 -4.75 4.75
C VAL A 60 2.32 -5.25 4.41
N SER A 61 2.99 -5.95 5.34
CA SER A 61 4.33 -6.49 5.11
C SER A 61 4.36 -7.47 3.93
N LYS A 62 3.34 -8.34 3.80
CA LYS A 62 3.24 -9.31 2.70
C LYS A 62 3.04 -8.62 1.35
N MET A 63 2.15 -7.63 1.27
CA MET A 63 1.85 -6.93 0.02
C MET A 63 3.05 -6.13 -0.49
N ILE A 64 3.83 -5.51 0.40
CA ILE A 64 5.07 -4.81 0.00
C ILE A 64 6.12 -5.83 -0.47
N LYS A 65 6.34 -6.93 0.28
CA LYS A 65 7.38 -7.92 -0.05
C LYS A 65 7.11 -8.69 -1.33
N ILE A 66 5.84 -8.98 -1.66
CA ILE A 66 5.51 -9.77 -2.85
C ILE A 66 5.79 -8.99 -4.16
N VAL A 67 5.84 -7.65 -4.13
CA VAL A 67 6.05 -6.83 -5.33
C VAL A 67 7.32 -7.19 -6.09
N ASN A 68 8.42 -7.52 -5.40
CA ASN A 68 9.65 -7.95 -6.08
C ASN A 68 9.42 -9.19 -6.97
N ARG A 69 8.62 -10.15 -6.49
CA ARG A 69 8.26 -11.34 -7.27
C ARG A 69 7.28 -11.01 -8.39
N LEU A 70 6.32 -10.10 -8.15
CA LEU A 70 5.37 -9.68 -9.17
C LEU A 70 6.07 -8.93 -10.31
N LYS A 71 7.00 -8.02 -10.00
CA LYS A 71 7.83 -7.33 -10.99
C LYS A 71 8.67 -8.30 -11.80
N ALA A 72 9.28 -9.30 -11.16
CA ALA A 72 9.99 -10.36 -11.85
C ALA A 72 9.07 -11.20 -12.77
N ALA A 73 7.77 -11.29 -12.47
CA ALA A 73 6.77 -11.92 -13.30
C ALA A 73 6.18 -10.99 -14.39
N GLY A 74 6.68 -9.76 -14.52
CA GLY A 74 6.25 -8.80 -15.53
C GLY A 74 5.20 -7.77 -15.07
N LEU A 75 4.91 -7.68 -13.78
CA LEU A 75 4.07 -6.60 -13.26
C LEU A 75 4.77 -5.24 -13.46
N ASP A 76 4.08 -4.33 -14.14
CA ASP A 76 4.47 -2.94 -14.28
C ASP A 76 3.61 -2.08 -13.34
N VAL A 77 4.21 -1.68 -12.20
CA VAL A 77 3.53 -0.89 -11.16
C VAL A 77 3.13 0.51 -11.64
N SER A 78 3.72 1.03 -12.72
CA SER A 78 3.34 2.32 -13.30
C SER A 78 1.97 2.31 -13.99
N LYS A 79 1.43 1.11 -14.25
CA LYS A 79 0.12 0.89 -14.88
C LYS A 79 -1.01 0.67 -13.86
N ILE A 80 -0.71 0.81 -12.56
CA ILE A 80 -1.67 0.75 -11.45
C ILE A 80 -2.06 2.17 -11.05
#